data_AF-A0A2X2WC83-F1
#
_entry.id   AF-A0A2X2WC83-F1
#
_cell.length_a   1.000
_cell.length_b   1.000
_cell.length_c   1.000
_cell.angle_alpha   90.00
_cell.angle_beta   90.00
_cell.angle_gamma   90.00
#
_symmetry.space_group_name_H-M   'P 1'
#
loop_
_entity.id
_entity.type
_entity.pdbx_description
1 polymer ?
#
loop_
_entity_poly.entity_id
_entity_poly.type
_entity_poly.pdbx_seq_one_letter_code
_entity_poly.pdbx_strand_id
1 'polypeptide(L)'
;MGLPSYVINFDELSDLIKDYLENGIQVDIGNIAFSTEDIERLLSEIKDKIQGVDYDDLIQSLNDLGAKLDGLSGNLGISGTQKIYGKMLEIPAIVGEQVIEFTAPANSKLTGISYSQSSWRFEDSWDLVVGEEKLFTETRTKEYGEHKYFNVFYPIDGVIKFVYNNNSGTSKVVWVDFCILEGGSE
;
A
#
# COMPACT_ATOMS: atom_id res chain seq x y z
N MET A 1 8.33 52.20 -20.22
CA MET A 1 9.18 51.00 -20.22
C MET A 1 9.60 50.73 -18.80
N GLY A 2 8.89 49.86 -18.08
CA GLY A 2 9.24 49.48 -16.71
C GLY A 2 10.22 48.31 -16.78
N LEU A 3 11.39 48.45 -16.17
CA LEU A 3 12.36 47.35 -16.05
C LEU A 3 11.75 46.24 -15.18
N PRO A 4 12.02 44.96 -15.47
CA PRO A 4 11.60 43.88 -14.59
C PRO A 4 12.37 43.97 -13.27
N SER A 5 11.65 44.10 -12.16
CA SER A 5 12.20 43.96 -10.80
C SER A 5 12.07 42.50 -10.38
N TYR A 6 13.20 41.84 -10.11
CA TYR A 6 13.20 40.52 -9.49
C TYR A 6 12.94 40.68 -7.99
N VAL A 7 11.89 40.05 -7.48
CA VAL A 7 11.71 39.85 -6.05
C VAL A 7 12.69 38.76 -5.63
N ILE A 8 13.77 39.14 -4.96
CA ILE A 8 14.86 38.23 -4.57
C ILE A 8 14.61 37.64 -3.17
N ASN A 9 13.66 38.18 -2.39
CA ASN A 9 13.33 37.70 -1.05
C ASN A 9 11.80 37.61 -0.80
N PHE A 10 11.35 36.51 -0.19
CA PHE A 10 9.94 36.28 0.16
C PHE A 10 9.42 37.30 1.20
N ASP A 11 10.29 37.90 2.00
CA ASP A 11 9.93 38.97 2.93
C ASP A 11 9.47 40.23 2.18
N GLU A 12 10.11 40.57 1.06
CA GLU A 12 9.77 41.73 0.23
C GLU A 12 8.41 41.54 -0.45
N LEU A 13 8.09 40.30 -0.84
CA LEU A 13 6.76 39.93 -1.34
C LEU A 13 5.70 40.06 -0.24
N SER A 14 6.02 39.61 0.98
CA SER A 14 5.11 39.70 2.13
C SER A 14 4.79 41.15 2.49
N ASP A 15 5.80 42.02 2.50
CA ASP A 15 5.61 43.44 2.79
C ASP A 15 4.78 44.15 1.70
N LEU A 16 4.99 43.80 0.43
CA LEU A 16 4.21 44.36 -0.69
C LEU A 16 2.73 43.93 -0.64
N ILE A 17 2.47 42.66 -0.29
CA ILE A 17 1.11 42.13 -0.13
C ILE A 17 0.43 42.79 1.08
N LYS A 18 1.16 42.96 2.18
CA LYS A 18 0.65 43.60 3.39
C LYS A 18 0.26 45.06 3.15
N ASP A 19 1.11 45.81 2.45
CA ASP A 19 0.84 47.21 2.11
C ASP A 19 -0.37 47.35 1.17
N TYR A 20 -0.53 46.43 0.21
CA TYR A 20 -1.69 46.40 -0.68
C TYR A 20 -3.00 46.07 0.06
N LEU A 21 -2.96 45.20 1.07
CA LEU A 21 -4.14 44.84 1.87
C LEU A 21 -4.50 45.91 2.92
N GLU A 22 -3.51 46.57 3.53
CA GLU A 22 -3.73 47.61 4.54
C GLU A 22 -4.18 48.95 3.91
N ASN A 23 -3.67 49.30 2.72
CA ASN A 23 -3.94 50.60 2.09
C ASN A 23 -4.82 50.54 0.83
N GLY A 24 -4.97 49.37 0.19
CA GLY A 24 -5.68 49.23 -1.08
C GLY A 24 -7.20 49.06 -0.97
N ILE A 25 -7.72 48.75 0.23
CA ILE A 25 -9.14 48.46 0.43
C ILE A 25 -9.69 49.29 1.59
N GLN A 26 -9.94 50.59 1.33
CA GLN A 26 -10.82 51.38 2.17
C GLN A 26 -12.27 51.07 1.80
N VAL A 27 -12.97 50.34 2.67
CA VAL A 27 -14.42 50.14 2.56
C VAL A 27 -15.12 51.02 3.60
N ASP A 28 -15.46 52.25 3.23
CA ASP A 28 -16.41 53.06 4.00
C ASP A 28 -17.83 52.65 3.60
N ILE A 29 -18.41 51.74 4.38
CA ILE A 29 -19.81 51.35 4.22
C ILE A 29 -20.63 52.24 5.15
N GLY A 30 -20.99 53.43 4.67
CA GLY A 30 -22.04 54.23 5.27
C GLY A 30 -23.42 53.53 5.23
N ASN A 31 -24.49 54.23 5.56
CA ASN A 31 -25.87 53.72 5.43
C ASN A 31 -26.27 53.60 3.96
N ILE A 32 -25.88 52.50 3.31
CA ILE A 32 -26.27 52.18 1.94
C ILE A 32 -27.39 51.14 1.99
N ALA A 33 -28.57 51.51 1.48
CA ALA A 33 -29.63 50.55 1.20
C ALA A 33 -29.31 49.86 -0.13
N PHE A 34 -28.99 48.57 -0.09
CA PHE A 34 -28.70 47.79 -1.29
C PHE A 34 -30.00 47.37 -1.97
N SER A 35 -30.14 47.67 -3.26
CA SER A 35 -31.15 47.03 -4.10
C SER A 35 -30.64 45.65 -4.52
N THR A 36 -31.54 44.66 -4.64
CA THR A 36 -31.17 43.31 -5.07
C THR A 36 -30.49 43.32 -6.45
N GLU A 37 -30.93 44.20 -7.34
CA GLU A 37 -30.34 44.37 -8.68
C GLU A 37 -28.88 44.85 -8.62
N ASP A 38 -28.54 45.72 -7.66
CA ASP A 38 -27.16 46.18 -7.49
C ASP A 38 -26.25 45.06 -6.96
N ILE A 39 -26.76 44.22 -6.05
CA ILE A 39 -26.04 43.05 -5.55
C ILE A 39 -25.82 42.04 -6.68
N GLU A 40 -26.83 41.76 -7.50
CA GLU A 40 -26.73 40.83 -8.62
C GLU A 40 -25.74 41.33 -9.69
N ARG A 41 -25.75 42.62 -10.00
CA ARG A 41 -24.78 43.23 -10.92
C ARG A 41 -23.36 43.13 -10.37
N LEU A 42 -23.14 43.46 -9.10
CA LEU A 42 -21.82 43.36 -8.47
C LEU A 42 -21.32 41.91 -8.43
N LEU A 43 -22.18 40.95 -8.13
CA LEU A 43 -21.84 39.52 -8.18
C LEU A 43 -21.49 39.06 -9.60
N SER A 44 -22.18 39.58 -10.63
CA SER A 44 -21.88 39.29 -12.03
C SER A 44 -20.53 39.89 -12.46
N GLU A 45 -20.23 41.13 -12.05
CA GLU A 45 -18.95 41.78 -12.32
C GLU A 45 -17.77 41.12 -11.58
N ILE A 46 -18.00 40.57 -10.37
CA ILE A 46 -17.02 39.77 -9.64
C ILE A 46 -16.80 38.43 -10.35
N LYS A 47 -17.89 37.76 -10.79
CA LYS A 47 -17.83 36.51 -11.56
C LYS A 47 -17.00 36.68 -12.84
N ASP A 48 -17.20 37.77 -13.57
CA ASP A 48 -16.47 38.06 -14.81
C ASP A 48 -15.01 38.48 -14.56
N LYS A 49 -14.65 38.89 -13.34
CA LYS A 49 -13.27 39.20 -12.94
C LYS A 49 -12.50 38.00 -12.39
N ILE A 50 -13.18 36.94 -11.97
CA ILE A 50 -12.59 35.63 -11.65
C ILE A 50 -12.54 34.79 -12.94
N GLN A 51 -11.89 35.32 -13.98
CA GLN A 51 -11.63 34.58 -15.21
C GLN A 51 -10.35 33.76 -15.06
N GLY A 52 -10.44 32.45 -15.30
CA GLY A 52 -9.27 31.58 -15.44
C GLY A 52 -9.30 30.27 -14.63
N VAL A 53 -10.30 30.04 -13.79
CA VAL A 53 -10.55 28.71 -13.23
C VAL A 53 -11.69 28.10 -14.01
N ASP A 54 -11.34 27.26 -14.97
CA ASP A 54 -12.31 26.36 -15.57
C ASP A 54 -12.75 25.39 -14.46
N TYR A 55 -13.99 25.56 -14.00
CA TYR A 55 -14.55 24.74 -12.94
C TYR A 55 -14.61 23.26 -13.35
N ASP A 56 -14.67 22.96 -14.64
CA ASP A 56 -14.64 21.59 -15.15
C ASP A 56 -13.23 21.00 -15.04
N ASP A 57 -12.18 21.78 -15.32
CA ASP A 57 -10.78 21.36 -15.10
C ASP A 57 -10.46 21.15 -13.62
N LEU A 58 -11.04 21.97 -12.74
CA LEU A 58 -10.92 21.81 -11.29
C LEU A 58 -11.62 20.53 -10.82
N ILE A 59 -12.84 20.27 -11.30
CA ILE A 59 -13.58 19.04 -11.00
C ILE A 59 -12.80 17.82 -11.50
N GLN A 60 -12.26 17.88 -12.72
CA GLN A 60 -11.46 16.81 -13.30
C GLN A 60 -10.19 16.55 -12.46
N SER A 61 -9.48 17.61 -12.08
CA SER A 61 -8.29 17.52 -11.23
C SER A 61 -8.59 16.93 -9.85
N LEU A 62 -9.74 17.27 -9.26
CA LEU A 62 -10.21 16.70 -7.99
C LEU A 62 -10.61 15.22 -8.13
N ASN A 63 -11.25 14.83 -9.23
CA ASN A 63 -11.55 13.43 -9.53
C ASN A 63 -10.28 12.61 -9.76
N ASP A 64 -9.31 13.15 -10.50
CA ASP A 64 -8.01 12.51 -10.74
C ASP A 64 -7.20 12.39 -9.44
N LEU A 65 -7.29 13.38 -8.56
CA LEU A 65 -6.70 13.32 -7.22
C LEU A 65 -7.41 12.27 -6.36
N GLY A 66 -8.75 12.20 -6.40
CA GLY A 66 -9.54 11.17 -5.72
C GLY A 66 -9.14 9.77 -6.18
N ALA A 67 -9.04 9.53 -7.49
CA ALA A 67 -8.59 8.26 -8.05
C ALA A 67 -7.14 7.92 -7.66
N LYS A 68 -6.24 8.91 -7.60
CA LYS A 68 -4.87 8.72 -7.10
C LYS A 68 -4.85 8.43 -5.60
N LEU A 69 -5.73 9.05 -4.82
CA LEU A 69 -5.85 8.82 -3.38
C LEU A 69 -6.48 7.46 -3.09
N ASP A 70 -7.40 6.99 -3.92
CA ASP A 70 -7.92 5.62 -3.89
C ASP A 70 -6.85 4.60 -4.29
N GLY A 71 -5.98 4.93 -5.25
CA GLY A 71 -4.80 4.13 -5.55
C GLY A 71 -3.78 4.10 -4.40
N LEU A 72 -3.62 5.22 -3.68
CA LEU A 72 -2.73 5.33 -2.51
C LEU A 72 -3.33 4.71 -1.25
N SER A 73 -4.65 4.73 -1.08
CA SER A 73 -5.35 3.97 -0.02
C SER A 73 -5.39 2.48 -0.36
N GLY A 74 -5.32 2.11 -1.64
CA GLY A 74 -5.00 0.76 -2.12
C GLY A 74 -3.62 0.27 -1.68
N ASN A 75 -2.65 1.17 -1.46
CA ASN A 75 -1.37 0.83 -0.81
C ASN A 75 -1.46 0.69 0.72
N LEU A 76 -2.60 1.08 1.34
CA LEU A 76 -3.02 0.66 2.68
C LEU A 76 -4.01 -0.54 2.61
N GLY A 77 -4.30 -1.01 1.39
CA GLY A 77 -5.41 -1.88 0.97
C GLY A 77 -5.16 -3.37 1.18
N ILE A 78 -4.76 -3.76 2.38
CA ILE A 78 -4.86 -5.14 2.82
C ILE A 78 -6.28 -5.38 3.33
N SER A 79 -7.26 -5.42 2.42
CA SER A 79 -8.59 -5.94 2.72
C SER A 79 -8.56 -7.47 2.60
N GLY A 80 -9.37 -8.16 3.39
CA GLY A 80 -9.41 -9.63 3.37
C GLY A 80 -9.41 -10.24 4.76
N THR A 81 -9.52 -11.57 4.82
CA THR A 81 -9.48 -12.32 6.07
C THR A 81 -8.16 -13.08 6.17
N GLN A 82 -7.36 -12.77 7.18
CA GLN A 82 -6.19 -13.57 7.51
C GLN A 82 -6.64 -14.93 8.06
N LYS A 83 -6.19 -16.00 7.43
CA LYS A 83 -6.38 -17.38 7.86
C LYS A 83 -5.04 -18.09 7.95
N ILE A 84 -5.03 -19.18 8.70
CA ILE A 84 -3.86 -20.03 8.91
C ILE A 84 -4.27 -21.46 8.61
N TYR A 85 -3.50 -22.11 7.74
CA TYR A 85 -3.72 -23.49 7.33
C TYR A 85 -2.55 -24.36 7.78
N GLY A 86 -2.76 -25.10 8.86
CA GLY A 86 -1.78 -26.04 9.39
C GLY A 86 -1.77 -27.37 8.65
N LYS A 87 -0.57 -27.88 8.38
CA LYS A 87 -0.30 -29.20 7.79
C LYS A 87 0.80 -29.89 8.58
N MET A 88 0.78 -31.22 8.52
CA MET A 88 1.77 -32.06 9.18
C MET A 88 2.18 -33.18 8.23
N LEU A 89 3.46 -33.55 8.27
CA LEU A 89 4.00 -34.69 7.54
C LEU A 89 5.01 -35.46 8.40
N GLU A 90 4.84 -36.77 8.43
CA GLU A 90 5.84 -37.68 8.99
C GLU A 90 6.89 -37.98 7.93
N ILE A 91 8.14 -37.64 8.23
CA ILE A 91 9.28 -37.82 7.36
C ILE A 91 9.93 -39.18 7.68
N PRO A 92 10.05 -40.09 6.70
CA PRO A 92 10.72 -41.37 6.89
C PRO A 92 12.24 -41.17 7.11
N ALA A 93 12.89 -42.17 7.72
CA ALA A 93 14.34 -42.19 7.94
C ALA A 93 15.10 -42.56 6.65
N ILE A 94 14.97 -41.72 5.61
CA ILE A 94 15.64 -41.85 4.32
C ILE A 94 16.00 -40.45 3.81
N VAL A 95 17.16 -40.36 3.14
CA VAL A 95 17.58 -39.11 2.48
C VAL A 95 16.68 -38.84 1.28
N GLY A 96 16.15 -37.63 1.19
CA GLY A 96 15.35 -37.19 0.07
C GLY A 96 14.43 -36.02 0.40
N GLU A 97 13.67 -35.62 -0.60
CA GLU A 97 12.70 -34.53 -0.50
C GLU A 97 11.32 -35.09 -0.14
N GLN A 98 10.59 -34.35 0.68
CA GLN A 98 9.21 -34.65 1.03
C GLN A 98 8.38 -33.37 0.89
N VAL A 99 7.21 -33.47 0.28
CA VAL A 99 6.43 -32.30 -0.12
C VAL A 99 5.13 -32.23 0.66
N ILE A 100 4.87 -31.07 1.25
CA ILE A 100 3.57 -30.69 1.78
C ILE A 100 2.95 -29.70 0.79
N GLU A 101 1.84 -30.09 0.18
CA GLU A 101 1.10 -29.24 -0.76
C GLU A 101 -0.13 -28.61 -0.09
N PHE A 102 -0.36 -27.34 -0.43
CA PHE A 102 -1.54 -26.59 -0.03
C PHE A 102 -2.08 -25.79 -1.22
N THR A 103 -3.35 -26.00 -1.56
CA THR A 103 -4.04 -25.21 -2.59
C THR A 103 -4.72 -24.01 -1.94
N ALA A 104 -4.25 -22.81 -2.26
CA ALA A 104 -4.87 -21.58 -1.76
C ALA A 104 -6.18 -21.29 -2.51
N PRO A 105 -7.19 -20.67 -1.87
CA PRO A 105 -8.34 -20.13 -2.57
C PRO A 105 -7.94 -19.05 -3.60
N ALA A 106 -8.79 -18.80 -4.59
CA ALA A 106 -8.55 -17.73 -5.56
C ALA A 106 -8.39 -16.36 -4.90
N ASN A 107 -7.60 -15.47 -5.51
CA ASN A 107 -7.31 -14.11 -5.02
C ASN A 107 -6.73 -14.11 -3.58
N SER A 108 -5.84 -15.06 -3.31
CA SER A 108 -5.14 -15.17 -2.03
C SER A 108 -3.74 -14.61 -2.10
N LYS A 109 -3.25 -14.06 -0.98
CA LYS A 109 -1.85 -13.61 -0.85
C LYS A 109 -1.18 -14.36 0.31
N LEU A 110 0.05 -14.82 0.11
CA LEU A 110 0.90 -15.40 1.15
C LEU A 110 1.45 -14.27 2.01
N THR A 111 1.14 -14.29 3.30
CA THR A 111 1.59 -13.26 4.25
C THR A 111 2.71 -13.75 5.16
N GLY A 112 2.82 -15.07 5.31
CA GLY A 112 3.82 -15.69 6.15
C GLY A 112 3.80 -17.20 6.04
N ILE A 113 4.83 -17.82 6.58
CA ILE A 113 4.88 -19.25 6.78
C ILE A 113 5.56 -19.56 8.11
N SER A 114 4.93 -20.42 8.91
CA SER A 114 5.56 -20.99 10.09
C SER A 114 5.96 -22.42 9.79
N TYR A 115 7.11 -22.84 10.29
CA TYR A 115 7.45 -24.26 10.31
C TYR A 115 8.01 -24.65 11.68
N SER A 116 7.84 -25.92 12.03
CA SER A 116 8.46 -26.56 13.17
C SER A 116 8.72 -28.03 12.85
N GLN A 117 9.60 -28.67 13.63
CA GLN A 117 9.93 -30.07 13.43
C GLN A 117 10.36 -30.73 14.73
N SER A 118 10.23 -32.05 14.79
CA SER A 118 10.89 -32.87 15.81
C SER A 118 12.28 -33.29 15.34
N SER A 119 13.15 -33.71 16.28
CA SER A 119 14.44 -34.34 15.97
C SER A 119 15.30 -33.55 14.96
N TRP A 120 15.57 -32.28 15.26
CA TRP A 120 16.35 -31.40 14.40
C TRP A 120 17.73 -31.97 14.07
N ARG A 121 18.14 -31.76 12.80
CA ARG A 121 19.49 -31.99 12.30
C ARG A 121 19.94 -30.79 11.48
N PHE A 122 21.21 -30.41 11.63
CA PHE A 122 21.74 -29.16 11.06
C PHE A 122 21.91 -29.25 9.54
N GLU A 123 21.95 -30.47 9.00
CA GLU A 123 22.09 -30.76 7.57
C GLU A 123 20.80 -30.50 6.79
N ASP A 124 19.64 -30.55 7.45
CA ASP A 124 18.34 -30.43 6.78
C ASP A 124 18.00 -28.99 6.41
N SER A 125 17.21 -28.85 5.36
CA SER A 125 16.73 -27.56 4.87
C SER A 125 15.31 -27.68 4.33
N TRP A 126 14.74 -26.56 3.93
CA TRP A 126 13.46 -26.54 3.25
C TRP A 126 13.39 -25.43 2.21
N ASP A 127 12.57 -25.68 1.20
CA ASP A 127 12.25 -24.74 0.14
C ASP A 127 10.77 -24.40 0.19
N LEU A 128 10.44 -23.22 -0.34
CA LEU A 128 9.07 -22.79 -0.54
C LEU A 128 8.87 -22.47 -2.02
N VAL A 129 7.91 -23.16 -2.64
CA VAL A 129 7.60 -23.00 -4.06
C VAL A 129 6.13 -22.60 -4.20
N VAL A 130 5.85 -21.58 -5.00
CA VAL A 130 4.48 -21.14 -5.34
C VAL A 130 4.36 -21.15 -6.85
N GLY A 131 3.51 -22.04 -7.38
CA GLY A 131 3.47 -22.30 -8.82
C GLY A 131 4.81 -22.85 -9.33
N GLU A 132 5.46 -22.12 -10.24
CA GLU A 132 6.80 -22.45 -10.77
C GLU A 132 7.94 -21.69 -10.05
N GLU A 133 7.61 -20.69 -9.23
CA GLU A 133 8.60 -19.82 -8.59
C GLU A 133 9.05 -20.37 -7.24
N LYS A 134 10.36 -20.44 -7.03
CA LYS A 134 10.96 -20.85 -5.74
C LYS A 134 11.27 -19.61 -4.91
N LEU A 135 10.43 -19.33 -3.91
CA LEU A 135 10.56 -18.16 -3.03
C LEU A 135 11.68 -18.33 -2.00
N PHE A 136 11.83 -19.54 -1.43
CA PHE A 136 12.90 -19.87 -0.50
C PHE A 136 13.71 -21.05 -1.03
N THR A 137 15.03 -20.96 -0.91
CA THR A 137 15.97 -21.98 -1.40
C THR A 137 16.91 -22.39 -0.28
N GLU A 138 16.96 -23.70 -0.01
CA GLU A 138 17.82 -24.36 0.97
C GLU A 138 17.83 -23.66 2.34
N THR A 139 16.66 -23.18 2.79
CA THR A 139 16.56 -22.50 4.08
C THR A 139 16.86 -23.52 5.18
N ARG A 140 17.92 -23.29 5.95
CA ARG A 140 18.34 -24.22 6.99
C ARG A 140 17.30 -24.33 8.09
N THR A 141 17.02 -25.57 8.50
CA THR A 141 16.14 -25.81 9.63
C THR A 141 16.84 -25.45 10.94
N LYS A 142 16.07 -25.12 11.97
CA LYS A 142 16.56 -24.85 13.33
C LYS A 142 15.90 -25.78 14.34
N GLU A 143 16.47 -25.80 15.55
CA GLU A 143 15.95 -26.58 16.67
C GLU A 143 14.60 -26.07 17.17
N TYR A 144 14.35 -24.77 17.05
CA TYR A 144 13.08 -24.13 17.37
C TYR A 144 12.30 -23.82 16.09
N GLY A 145 10.97 -23.86 16.19
CA GLY A 145 10.09 -23.45 15.10
C GLY A 145 10.30 -21.97 14.76
N GLU A 146 10.21 -21.64 13.48
CA GLU A 146 10.38 -20.28 12.99
C GLU A 146 9.17 -19.82 12.21
N HIS A 147 8.91 -18.52 12.27
CA HIS A 147 7.99 -17.83 11.38
C HIS A 147 8.77 -16.91 10.43
N LYS A 148 8.47 -16.99 9.13
CA LYS A 148 9.00 -16.07 8.12
C LYS A 148 7.88 -15.14 7.67
N TYR A 149 8.06 -13.85 7.95
CA TYR A 149 7.15 -12.79 7.52
C TYR A 149 7.47 -12.35 6.09
N PHE A 150 6.45 -12.10 5.29
CA PHE A 150 6.59 -11.42 4.01
C PHE A 150 6.32 -9.93 4.21
N ASN A 151 7.33 -9.09 4.00
CA ASN A 151 7.17 -7.63 4.08
C ASN A 151 6.23 -7.10 2.98
N VAL A 152 6.20 -7.79 1.83
CA VAL A 152 5.26 -7.57 0.74
C VAL A 152 4.59 -8.91 0.48
N PHE A 153 3.26 -8.94 0.60
CA PHE A 153 2.51 -10.20 0.48
C PHE A 153 2.62 -10.75 -0.94
N TYR A 154 2.90 -12.04 -1.05
CA TYR A 154 3.13 -12.67 -2.34
C TYR A 154 1.80 -13.16 -2.92
N PRO A 155 1.36 -12.71 -4.10
CA PRO A 155 0.12 -13.19 -4.71
C PRO A 155 0.23 -14.67 -5.04
N ILE A 156 -0.81 -15.44 -4.73
CA ILE A 156 -0.87 -16.88 -5.01
C ILE A 156 -2.01 -17.14 -5.98
N ASP A 157 -1.69 -17.82 -7.07
CA ASP A 157 -2.67 -18.44 -7.96
C ASP A 157 -2.39 -19.95 -8.05
N GLY A 158 -2.98 -20.72 -7.14
CA GLY A 158 -2.89 -22.19 -7.13
C GLY A 158 -2.18 -22.80 -5.90
N VAL A 159 -1.20 -23.67 -6.16
CA VAL A 159 -0.60 -24.56 -5.16
C VAL A 159 0.71 -23.98 -4.60
N ILE A 160 0.80 -23.99 -3.28
CA ILE A 160 2.00 -23.74 -2.51
C ILE A 160 2.59 -25.09 -2.11
N LYS A 161 3.90 -25.26 -2.28
CA LYS A 161 4.64 -26.44 -1.89
C LYS A 161 5.71 -26.06 -0.88
N PHE A 162 5.62 -26.67 0.30
CA PHE A 162 6.71 -26.70 1.25
C PHE A 162 7.49 -27.99 1.00
N VAL A 163 8.74 -27.86 0.56
CA VAL A 163 9.61 -29.00 0.26
C VAL A 163 10.61 -29.14 1.39
N TYR A 164 10.51 -30.23 2.13
CA TYR A 164 11.44 -30.56 3.19
C TYR A 164 12.58 -31.43 2.66
N ASN A 165 13.81 -30.95 2.79
CA ASN A 165 15.02 -31.61 2.31
C ASN A 165 15.66 -32.38 3.48
N ASN A 166 15.35 -33.68 3.61
CA ASN A 166 15.85 -34.55 4.68
C ASN A 166 17.28 -35.04 4.40
N ASN A 167 18.24 -34.13 4.35
CA ASN A 167 19.65 -34.45 4.07
C ASN A 167 20.29 -35.34 5.14
N SER A 168 19.81 -35.27 6.38
CA SER A 168 20.26 -36.12 7.49
C SER A 168 19.75 -37.56 7.42
N GLY A 169 18.68 -37.82 6.65
CA GLY A 169 18.06 -39.15 6.54
C GLY A 169 17.44 -39.68 7.84
N THR A 170 17.15 -38.82 8.81
CA THR A 170 16.51 -39.25 10.07
C THR A 170 14.99 -39.08 10.01
N SER A 171 14.26 -39.92 10.75
CA SER A 171 12.81 -39.72 10.89
C SER A 171 12.50 -38.53 11.78
N LYS A 172 11.41 -37.84 11.46
CA LYS A 172 10.90 -36.67 12.18
C LYS A 172 9.47 -36.36 11.76
N VAL A 173 8.82 -35.48 12.49
CA VAL A 173 7.54 -34.90 12.12
C VAL A 173 7.78 -33.44 11.82
N VAL A 174 7.25 -32.96 10.70
CA VAL A 174 7.32 -31.57 10.27
C VAL A 174 5.92 -30.99 10.30
N TRP A 175 5.78 -29.81 10.88
CA TRP A 175 4.56 -29.02 10.91
C TRP A 175 4.79 -27.73 10.14
N VAL A 176 3.82 -27.34 9.32
CA VAL A 176 3.87 -26.12 8.52
C VAL A 176 2.53 -25.43 8.60
N ASP A 177 2.55 -24.14 8.90
CA ASP A 177 1.38 -23.28 8.88
C ASP A 177 1.52 -22.28 7.73
N PHE A 178 0.62 -22.38 6.75
CA PHE A 178 0.52 -21.41 5.66
C PHE A 178 -0.35 -20.24 6.11
N CYS A 179 0.21 -19.04 6.20
CA CYS A 179 -0.52 -17.83 6.56
C CYS A 179 -1.00 -17.13 5.30
N ILE A 180 -2.32 -17.14 5.09
CA ILE A 180 -2.96 -16.70 3.86
C ILE A 180 -3.91 -15.55 4.15
N LEU A 181 -3.83 -14.49 3.35
CA LEU A 181 -4.85 -13.46 3.29
C LEU A 181 -5.81 -13.80 2.14
N GLU A 182 -7.06 -14.09 2.47
CA GLU A 182 -8.10 -14.38 1.49
C GLU A 182 -8.94 -13.15 1.17
N GLY A 183 -9.24 -12.95 -0.11
CA GLY A 183 -10.08 -11.83 -0.56
C GLY A 183 -9.33 -10.49 -0.62
N GLY A 184 -8.00 -10.53 -0.78
CA GLY A 184 -7.20 -9.34 -1.05
C GLY A 184 -7.53 -8.77 -2.42
N SER A 185 -7.98 -7.51 -2.49
CA SER A 185 -8.01 -6.77 -3.74
C SER A 185 -6.60 -6.62 -4.32
N GLU A 186 -6.49 -6.63 -5.65
CA GLU A 186 -5.24 -6.41 -6.38
C GLU A 186 -4.62 -5.05 -6.07
#